data_AF-A0A5E4QC31-F1
#
_entry.id   AF-A0A5E4QC31-F1
#
_cell.length_a   1.000
_cell.length_b   1.000
_cell.length_c   1.000
_cell.angle_alpha   90.00
_cell.angle_beta   90.00
_cell.angle_gamma   90.00
#
_symmetry.space_group_name_H-M   'P 1'
#
loop_
_entity.id
_entity.type
_entity.pdbx_description
1 polymer ?
#
loop_
_entity_poly.entity_id
_entity_poly.type
_entity_poly.pdbx_seq_one_letter_code
_entity_poly.pdbx_strand_id
1 'polypeptide(L)'
;MAKVKNKRNAGLADRVQKKKKLDGMKKSLNPFEVHINREKIKVLGKKSKHDRGLPGVSRAKAIQKRKDTLGTEIKLMNKTNAFIDRRIGEKDNQLSAEDRMIARFAAERARQHTKKSIYNLADDEILTHRGQTLEQVEKFDDPRSDDEDGEKGFGGLDDDFVSDGHFGGGILSKTEAKDGAKSHKDLIEQLIAESKKRKAEKQKEKEQTLDLTEKLDTEWKDLQPVVLKRQKTDNEESLIDKFHQML
;
A
#
# COMPACT_ATOMS: atom_id res chain seq x y z
N MET A 1 33.84 -37.62 -4.71
CA MET A 1 33.46 -36.31 -5.32
C MET A 1 33.32 -36.47 -6.83
N ALA A 2 32.09 -36.48 -7.36
CA ALA A 2 31.84 -36.65 -8.79
C ALA A 2 31.77 -35.27 -9.48
N LYS A 3 32.64 -35.02 -10.47
CA LYS A 3 32.65 -33.79 -11.27
C LYS A 3 31.52 -33.85 -12.32
N VAL A 4 30.47 -33.05 -12.14
CA VAL A 4 29.41 -32.87 -13.15
C VAL A 4 29.93 -31.97 -14.28
N LYS A 5 30.07 -32.53 -15.49
CA LYS A 5 30.48 -31.77 -16.68
C LYS A 5 29.32 -30.92 -17.20
N ASN A 6 29.41 -29.60 -17.02
CA ASN A 6 28.50 -28.62 -17.62
C ASN A 6 28.72 -28.55 -19.15
N LYS A 7 27.97 -29.34 -19.95
CA LYS A 7 27.86 -29.15 -21.41
C LYS A 7 26.93 -27.96 -21.71
N ARG A 8 27.41 -26.75 -21.48
CA ARG A 8 26.70 -25.53 -21.92
C ARG A 8 27.23 -25.16 -23.31
N ASN A 9 26.37 -25.27 -24.32
CA ASN A 9 26.51 -24.69 -25.67
C ASN A 9 27.32 -25.45 -26.75
N ALA A 10 27.58 -26.74 -26.59
CA ALA A 10 28.15 -27.53 -27.70
C ALA A 10 27.16 -27.59 -28.89
N GLY A 11 27.50 -26.95 -30.02
CA GLY A 11 26.72 -27.00 -31.27
C GLY A 11 25.78 -25.81 -31.53
N LEU A 12 25.67 -24.82 -30.63
CA LEU A 12 24.85 -23.63 -30.89
C LEU A 12 25.39 -22.81 -32.07
N ALA A 13 26.71 -22.62 -32.12
CA ALA A 13 27.39 -21.92 -33.20
C ALA A 13 27.21 -22.64 -34.56
N ASP A 14 27.37 -23.97 -34.57
CA ASP A 14 27.20 -24.78 -35.78
C ASP A 14 25.73 -24.77 -36.27
N ARG A 15 24.77 -24.75 -35.34
CA ARG A 15 23.34 -24.59 -35.67
C ARG A 15 23.03 -23.22 -36.29
N VAL A 16 23.64 -22.16 -35.77
CA VAL A 16 23.48 -20.80 -36.34
C VAL A 16 24.12 -20.72 -37.73
N GLN A 17 25.31 -21.29 -37.92
CA GLN A 17 25.98 -21.35 -39.22
C GLN A 17 25.18 -22.16 -40.26
N LYS A 18 24.65 -23.32 -39.86
CA LYS A 18 23.77 -24.15 -40.70
C LYS A 18 22.49 -23.39 -41.08
N LYS A 19 21.84 -22.70 -40.13
CA LYS A 19 20.68 -21.84 -40.44
C LYS A 19 21.02 -20.74 -41.42
N LYS A 20 22.14 -20.03 -41.22
CA LYS A 20 22.59 -18.97 -42.14
C LYS A 20 22.90 -19.50 -43.55
N LYS A 21 23.49 -20.68 -43.67
CA LYS A 21 23.72 -21.36 -44.96
C LYS A 21 22.41 -21.76 -45.63
N LEU A 22 21.47 -22.34 -44.89
CA LEU A 22 20.13 -22.69 -45.39
C LEU A 22 19.36 -21.44 -45.83
N ASP A 23 19.41 -20.35 -45.07
CA ASP A 23 18.81 -19.06 -45.46
C ASP A 23 19.53 -18.43 -46.67
N GLY A 24 20.83 -18.65 -46.82
CA GLY A 24 21.59 -18.28 -48.01
C GLY A 24 21.16 -19.06 -49.26
N MET A 25 20.90 -20.36 -49.11
CA MET A 25 20.41 -21.22 -50.19
C MET A 25 18.96 -20.88 -50.58
N LYS A 26 18.11 -20.59 -49.59
CA LYS A 26 16.72 -20.11 -49.80
C LYS A 26 16.65 -18.71 -50.45
N LYS A 27 17.72 -17.92 -50.37
CA LYS A 27 17.85 -16.62 -51.08
C LYS A 27 18.15 -16.77 -52.56
N SER A 28 18.36 -17.98 -53.09
CA SER A 28 18.09 -18.28 -54.50
C SER A 28 16.57 -18.19 -54.72
N LEU A 29 16.05 -16.97 -54.62
CA LEU A 29 14.65 -16.65 -54.82
C LEU A 29 14.27 -17.14 -56.20
N ASN A 30 13.10 -17.76 -56.29
CA ASN A 30 12.51 -18.14 -57.56
C ASN A 30 12.54 -16.91 -58.50
N PRO A 31 13.08 -17.01 -59.73
CA PRO A 31 13.21 -15.88 -60.64
C PRO A 31 11.86 -15.19 -60.95
N PHE A 32 10.73 -15.90 -60.81
CA PHE A 32 9.40 -15.32 -61.00
C PHE A 32 8.92 -14.45 -59.82
N GLU A 33 9.55 -14.53 -58.66
CA GLU A 33 9.20 -13.73 -57.47
C GLU A 33 9.88 -12.35 -57.45
N VAL A 34 10.90 -12.16 -58.30
CA VAL A 34 11.71 -10.94 -58.37
C VAL A 34 11.43 -10.22 -59.68
N HIS A 35 11.01 -8.96 -59.60
CA HIS A 35 10.93 -8.09 -60.76
C HIS A 35 12.26 -7.33 -60.91
N ILE A 36 12.92 -7.42 -62.06
CA ILE A 36 14.21 -6.78 -62.30
C ILE A 36 14.02 -5.68 -63.34
N ASN A 37 14.37 -4.45 -62.96
CA ASN A 37 14.37 -3.31 -63.87
C ASN A 37 15.66 -3.31 -64.68
N ARG A 38 15.54 -3.18 -66.01
CA ARG A 38 16.71 -3.12 -66.89
C ARG A 38 17.24 -1.69 -66.96
N GLU A 39 18.47 -1.48 -66.52
CA GLU A 39 19.15 -0.20 -66.72
C GLU A 39 19.45 0.01 -68.21
N LYS A 40 19.14 1.20 -68.72
CA LYS A 40 19.44 1.56 -70.12
C LYS A 40 20.93 1.88 -70.32
N ILE A 41 21.54 2.56 -69.35
CA ILE A 41 22.95 2.99 -69.38
C ILE A 41 23.57 2.63 -68.03
N LYS A 42 24.63 1.82 -68.05
CA LYS A 42 25.37 1.42 -66.85
C LYS A 42 26.40 2.49 -66.50
N VAL A 43 26.13 3.25 -65.45
CA VAL A 43 27.09 4.22 -64.91
C VAL A 43 27.91 3.56 -63.81
N LEU A 44 29.24 3.51 -63.98
CA LEU A 44 30.12 2.86 -63.01
C LEU A 44 30.05 3.59 -61.65
N GLY A 45 29.91 2.82 -60.57
CA GLY A 45 29.85 3.35 -59.21
C GLY A 45 28.47 3.81 -58.72
N LYS A 46 27.45 3.88 -59.58
CA LYS A 46 26.09 4.23 -59.17
C LYS A 46 25.37 2.99 -58.60
N LYS A 47 24.91 3.07 -57.35
CA LYS A 47 24.02 2.06 -56.74
C LYS A 47 22.58 2.55 -56.82
N SER A 48 21.72 1.84 -57.53
CA SER A 48 20.29 2.17 -57.59
C SER A 48 19.51 1.34 -56.58
N LYS A 49 18.60 2.01 -55.86
CA LYS A 49 17.76 1.39 -54.82
C LYS A 49 16.59 0.59 -55.42
N HIS A 50 16.31 0.78 -56.71
CA HIS A 50 15.09 0.30 -57.37
C HIS A 50 15.38 -0.70 -58.51
N ASP A 51 16.55 -1.33 -58.51
CA ASP A 51 16.94 -2.27 -59.58
C ASP A 51 16.15 -3.58 -59.53
N ARG A 52 15.69 -3.94 -58.33
CA ARG A 52 14.89 -5.15 -58.09
C ARG A 52 13.73 -4.85 -57.16
N GLY A 53 12.55 -5.35 -57.51
CA GLY A 53 11.36 -5.35 -56.67
C GLY A 53 10.96 -6.77 -56.30
N LEU A 54 10.20 -6.90 -55.21
CA LEU A 54 9.55 -8.14 -54.79
C LEU A 54 8.03 -7.97 -54.84
N PRO A 55 7.39 -8.10 -56.02
CA PRO A 55 5.95 -7.88 -56.17
C PRO A 55 5.10 -8.81 -55.30
N GLY A 56 5.54 -10.06 -55.08
CA GLY A 56 4.84 -11.01 -54.22
C GLY A 56 4.71 -10.52 -52.79
N VAL A 57 5.82 -10.06 -52.19
CA VAL A 57 5.86 -9.52 -50.82
C VAL A 57 5.03 -8.23 -50.72
N SER A 58 5.16 -7.34 -51.70
CA SER A 58 4.38 -6.08 -51.73
C SER A 58 2.87 -6.35 -51.80
N ARG A 59 2.43 -7.26 -52.68
CA ARG A 59 1.02 -7.67 -52.79
C ARG A 59 0.52 -8.35 -51.52
N ALA A 60 1.30 -9.24 -50.92
CA ALA A 60 0.94 -9.90 -49.67
C ALA A 60 0.74 -8.89 -48.54
N LYS A 61 1.65 -7.91 -48.41
CA LYS A 61 1.55 -6.81 -47.44
C LYS A 61 0.31 -5.95 -47.69
N ALA A 62 0.01 -5.64 -48.95
CA ALA A 62 -1.19 -4.88 -49.31
C ALA A 62 -2.48 -5.62 -48.96
N ILE A 63 -2.52 -6.94 -49.18
CA ILE A 63 -3.65 -7.80 -48.79
C ILE A 63 -3.80 -7.84 -47.27
N GLN A 64 -2.71 -7.99 -46.51
CA GLN A 64 -2.75 -7.93 -45.05
C GLN A 64 -3.32 -6.58 -44.57
N LYS A 65 -2.82 -5.46 -45.11
CA LYS A 65 -3.34 -4.13 -44.79
C LYS A 65 -4.85 -4.02 -45.06
N ARG A 66 -5.34 -4.53 -46.20
CA ARG A 66 -6.78 -4.55 -46.49
C ARG A 66 -7.58 -5.41 -45.52
N LYS A 67 -7.04 -6.56 -45.08
CA LYS A 67 -7.70 -7.42 -44.08
C LYS A 67 -7.82 -6.71 -42.74
N ASP A 68 -6.79 -5.94 -42.36
CA ASP A 68 -6.74 -5.23 -41.08
C ASP A 68 -7.59 -3.96 -41.08
N THR A 69 -7.70 -3.24 -42.21
CA THR A 69 -8.53 -2.03 -42.33
C THR A 69 -9.93 -2.34 -42.85
N LEU A 70 -10.08 -2.53 -44.17
CA LEU A 70 -11.38 -2.73 -44.81
C LEU A 70 -12.08 -3.99 -44.28
N GLY A 71 -11.31 -5.05 -44.00
CA GLY A 71 -11.84 -6.28 -43.44
C GLY A 71 -12.40 -6.11 -42.02
N THR A 72 -11.86 -5.19 -41.22
CA THR A 72 -12.42 -4.87 -39.90
C THR A 72 -13.62 -3.93 -40.02
N GLU A 73 -13.56 -2.94 -40.91
CA GLU A 73 -14.67 -2.03 -41.22
C GLU A 73 -15.91 -2.79 -41.71
N ILE A 74 -15.77 -3.72 -42.67
CA ILE A 74 -16.90 -4.53 -43.16
C ILE A 74 -17.50 -5.40 -42.05
N LYS A 75 -16.67 -5.97 -41.17
CA LYS A 75 -17.17 -6.74 -40.01
C LYS A 75 -17.93 -5.87 -39.01
N LEU A 76 -17.62 -4.57 -38.95
CA LEU A 76 -18.24 -3.61 -38.05
C LEU A 76 -19.43 -2.88 -38.70
N MET A 77 -19.59 -2.94 -40.02
CA MET A 77 -20.58 -2.16 -40.79
C MET A 77 -22.02 -2.27 -40.26
N ASN A 78 -22.43 -3.47 -39.83
CA ASN A 78 -23.79 -3.71 -39.30
C ASN A 78 -23.85 -3.67 -37.76
N LYS A 79 -22.78 -3.23 -37.10
CA LYS A 79 -22.71 -3.13 -35.64
C LYS A 79 -22.88 -1.68 -35.22
N THR A 80 -23.79 -1.44 -34.30
CA THR A 80 -24.06 -0.10 -33.74
C THR A 80 -23.30 0.15 -32.43
N ASN A 81 -22.69 -0.87 -31.84
CA ASN A 81 -21.94 -0.74 -30.60
C ASN A 81 -20.48 -0.33 -30.84
N ALA A 82 -20.04 0.72 -30.14
CA ALA A 82 -18.66 1.18 -30.15
C ALA A 82 -18.08 1.14 -28.73
N PHE A 83 -16.93 0.46 -28.56
CA PHE A 83 -16.18 0.51 -27.31
C PHE A 83 -15.27 1.75 -27.32
N ILE A 84 -15.57 2.72 -26.46
CA ILE A 84 -14.76 3.93 -26.31
C ILE A 84 -13.88 3.75 -25.07
N ASP A 85 -12.59 3.54 -25.29
CA ASP A 85 -11.62 3.56 -24.20
C ASP A 85 -11.45 5.00 -23.67
N ARG A 86 -11.89 5.21 -22.42
CA ARG A 86 -11.83 6.47 -21.68
C ARG A 86 -10.76 6.44 -20.57
N ARG A 87 -9.88 5.43 -20.55
CA ARG A 87 -8.80 5.38 -19.56
C ARG A 87 -7.85 6.55 -19.79
N ILE A 88 -7.46 7.21 -18.69
CA ILE A 88 -6.58 8.38 -18.72
C ILE A 88 -5.25 8.00 -19.38
N GLY A 89 -4.87 8.78 -20.39
CA GLY A 89 -3.60 8.70 -21.11
C GLY A 89 -3.40 7.49 -22.03
N GLU A 90 -4.39 6.60 -22.22
CA GLU A 90 -4.20 5.40 -23.07
C GLU A 90 -3.98 5.75 -24.56
N LYS A 91 -4.62 6.82 -25.04
CA LYS A 91 -4.49 7.29 -26.44
C LYS A 91 -3.44 8.39 -26.61
N ASP A 92 -2.90 8.91 -25.52
CA ASP A 92 -1.98 10.05 -25.54
C ASP A 92 -0.53 9.57 -25.57
N ASN A 93 0.10 9.68 -26.73
CA ASN A 93 1.50 9.29 -26.92
C ASN A 93 2.52 10.27 -26.29
N GLN A 94 2.05 11.41 -25.76
CA GLN A 94 2.90 12.39 -25.07
C GLN A 94 3.07 12.07 -23.58
N LEU A 95 2.24 11.17 -23.04
CA LEU A 95 2.21 10.85 -21.62
C LEU A 95 3.16 9.69 -21.32
N SER A 96 4.08 9.83 -20.35
CA SER A 96 4.92 8.72 -19.89
C SER A 96 4.08 7.62 -19.24
N ALA A 97 4.58 6.39 -19.20
CA ALA A 97 3.89 5.28 -18.54
C ALA A 97 3.66 5.56 -17.04
N GLU A 98 4.61 6.21 -16.39
CA GLU A 98 4.54 6.57 -14.96
C GLU A 98 3.48 7.64 -14.72
N ASP A 99 3.54 8.73 -15.48
CA ASP A 99 2.57 9.81 -15.41
C ASP A 99 1.14 9.32 -15.72
N ARG A 100 0.95 8.33 -16.62
CA ARG A 100 -0.36 7.68 -16.87
C ARG A 100 -0.89 7.00 -15.61
N MET A 101 -0.01 6.32 -14.86
CA MET A 101 -0.40 5.64 -13.63
C MET A 101 -0.69 6.63 -12.52
N ILE A 102 0.11 7.69 -12.39
CA ILE A 102 -0.10 8.77 -11.40
C ILE A 102 -1.44 9.46 -11.65
N ALA A 103 -1.73 9.83 -12.90
CA ALA A 103 -3.00 10.48 -13.25
C ALA A 103 -4.21 9.57 -12.99
N ARG A 104 -4.08 8.25 -13.24
CA ARG A 104 -5.12 7.27 -12.90
C ARG A 104 -5.33 7.18 -11.39
N PHE A 105 -4.25 7.10 -10.62
CA PHE A 105 -4.30 7.03 -9.16
C PHE A 105 -4.92 8.29 -8.54
N ALA A 106 -4.50 9.48 -9.01
CA ALA A 106 -5.04 10.74 -8.57
C ALA A 106 -6.54 10.85 -8.88
N ALA A 107 -6.96 10.47 -10.08
CA ALA A 107 -8.38 10.46 -10.47
C ALA A 107 -9.20 9.44 -9.65
N GLU A 108 -8.64 8.28 -9.34
CA GLU A 108 -9.29 7.28 -8.48
C GLU A 108 -9.50 7.82 -7.07
N ARG A 109 -8.46 8.40 -6.46
CA ARG A 109 -8.53 9.01 -5.13
C ARG A 109 -9.53 10.17 -5.10
N ALA A 110 -9.52 11.03 -6.11
CA ALA A 110 -10.50 12.11 -6.24
C ALA A 110 -11.94 11.59 -6.37
N ARG A 111 -12.17 10.49 -7.10
CA ARG A 111 -13.51 9.87 -7.20
C ARG A 111 -13.98 9.25 -5.89
N GLN A 112 -13.07 8.72 -5.08
CA GLN A 112 -13.40 8.21 -3.74
C GLN A 112 -13.86 9.34 -2.81
N HIS A 113 -13.21 10.50 -2.85
CA HIS A 113 -13.58 11.63 -2.00
C HIS A 113 -14.80 12.43 -2.50
N THR A 114 -15.08 12.43 -3.80
CA THR A 114 -16.18 13.24 -4.38
C THR A 114 -17.52 12.53 -4.46
N LYS A 115 -17.54 11.20 -4.49
CA LYS A 115 -18.78 10.45 -4.37
C LYS A 115 -19.17 10.37 -2.89
N LYS A 116 -19.95 11.34 -2.41
CA LYS A 116 -20.88 11.06 -1.30
C LYS A 116 -21.63 9.78 -1.67
N SER A 117 -21.70 8.84 -0.74
CA SER A 117 -22.25 7.49 -0.90
C SER A 117 -23.45 7.49 -1.86
N ILE A 118 -23.50 6.53 -2.79
CA ILE A 118 -24.64 6.40 -3.75
C ILE A 118 -25.98 6.27 -3.00
N TYR A 119 -25.90 5.84 -1.74
CA TYR A 119 -26.98 5.80 -0.80
C TYR A 119 -27.07 7.12 -0.04
N ASN A 120 -28.29 7.60 0.16
CA ASN A 120 -28.59 8.66 1.12
C ASN A 120 -28.43 8.12 2.56
N LEU A 121 -27.25 7.64 2.90
CA LEU A 121 -26.82 7.50 4.28
C LEU A 121 -26.66 8.95 4.74
N ALA A 122 -27.36 9.32 5.81
CA ALA A 122 -27.24 10.63 6.41
C ALA A 122 -25.86 10.75 7.09
N ASP A 123 -24.79 10.70 6.29
CA ASP A 123 -23.39 10.77 6.72
C ASP A 123 -23.09 12.15 7.35
N ASP A 124 -23.95 13.16 7.08
CA ASP A 124 -23.91 14.49 7.68
C ASP A 124 -24.78 14.57 8.97
N GLU A 125 -25.60 13.55 9.30
CA GLU A 125 -26.35 13.47 10.56
C GLU A 125 -25.52 12.74 11.62
N ILE A 126 -25.02 13.51 12.59
CA ILE A 126 -24.30 12.97 13.74
C ILE A 126 -25.30 12.11 14.53
N LEU A 127 -25.11 10.79 14.52
CA LEU A 127 -26.01 9.86 15.19
C LEU A 127 -25.90 10.05 16.71
N THR A 128 -26.94 10.58 17.35
CA THR A 128 -26.95 10.83 18.80
C THR A 128 -27.87 9.88 19.55
N HIS A 129 -27.43 9.33 20.69
CA HIS A 129 -28.27 8.58 21.63
C HIS A 129 -28.32 9.33 22.97
N ARG A 130 -29.53 9.73 23.41
CA ARG A 130 -29.76 10.50 24.65
C ARG A 130 -28.98 11.83 24.73
N GLY A 131 -28.75 12.47 23.58
CA GLY A 131 -28.04 13.76 23.50
C GLY A 131 -26.51 13.67 23.42
N GLN A 132 -25.94 12.46 23.36
CA GLN A 132 -24.50 12.23 23.13
C GLN A 132 -24.27 11.62 21.75
N THR A 133 -23.17 11.98 21.08
CA THR A 133 -22.83 11.40 19.78
C THR A 133 -22.40 9.94 19.96
N LEU A 134 -22.85 9.04 19.10
CA LEU A 134 -22.48 7.61 19.19
C LEU A 134 -20.96 7.41 19.00
N GLU A 135 -20.29 8.33 18.31
CA GLU A 135 -18.83 8.37 18.22
C GLU A 135 -18.15 8.56 19.59
N GLN A 136 -18.76 9.28 20.52
CA GLN A 136 -18.28 9.41 21.90
C GLN A 136 -18.58 8.15 22.72
N VAL A 137 -19.76 7.55 22.51
CA VAL A 137 -20.15 6.31 23.21
C VAL A 137 -19.30 5.11 22.77
N GLU A 138 -18.93 5.02 21.48
CA GLU A 138 -18.04 3.96 20.96
C GLU A 138 -16.62 4.07 21.52
N LYS A 139 -16.17 5.29 21.85
CA LYS A 139 -14.88 5.51 22.50
C LYS A 139 -14.87 5.07 23.97
N PHE A 140 -15.99 4.59 24.54
CA PHE A 140 -16.13 4.17 25.94
C PHE A 140 -15.49 5.14 26.94
N ASP A 141 -15.37 6.42 26.57
CA ASP A 141 -14.98 7.48 27.49
C ASP A 141 -16.18 7.69 28.41
N ASP A 142 -16.16 7.04 29.56
CA ASP A 142 -17.12 7.28 30.62
C ASP A 142 -16.85 8.67 31.20
N PRO A 143 -17.74 9.66 31.00
CA PRO A 143 -17.54 10.99 31.57
C PRO A 143 -17.66 11.01 33.10
N ARG A 144 -17.93 9.87 33.76
CA ARG A 144 -17.88 9.72 35.22
C ARG A 144 -16.51 9.32 35.76
N SER A 145 -15.50 9.20 34.90
CA SER A 145 -14.10 8.94 35.29
C SER A 145 -13.29 10.22 35.58
N ASP A 146 -13.93 11.37 35.79
CA ASP A 146 -13.26 12.66 36.04
C ASP A 146 -12.83 12.87 37.50
N ASP A 147 -12.66 11.79 38.27
CA ASP A 147 -11.97 11.87 39.56
C ASP A 147 -10.76 10.92 39.55
N GLU A 148 -9.60 11.55 39.61
CA GLU A 148 -8.21 11.05 39.77
C GLU A 148 -7.40 10.67 38.51
N ASP A 149 -6.40 11.53 38.30
CA ASP A 149 -5.16 11.39 37.53
C ASP A 149 -5.17 11.55 36.01
N GLY A 150 -4.77 12.77 35.61
CA GLY A 150 -4.38 13.12 34.24
C GLY A 150 -3.09 12.43 33.78
N GLU A 151 -3.17 11.16 33.40
CA GLU A 151 -2.18 10.51 32.55
C GLU A 151 -2.80 10.14 31.20
N LYS A 152 -2.33 10.86 30.17
CA LYS A 152 -2.56 10.61 28.74
C LYS A 152 -2.66 9.11 28.41
N GLY A 153 -3.75 8.76 27.72
CA GLY A 153 -4.02 7.52 26.99
C GLY A 153 -2.89 6.47 26.96
N PHE A 154 -3.08 5.43 27.77
CA PHE A 154 -2.28 4.22 27.78
C PHE A 154 -2.33 3.51 26.41
N GLY A 155 -1.42 3.85 25.50
CA GLY A 155 -1.23 3.10 24.26
C GLY A 155 -0.83 3.92 23.03
N GLY A 156 -0.96 5.25 23.08
CA GLY A 156 -0.46 6.14 22.02
C GLY A 156 1.03 6.40 22.19
N LEU A 157 1.78 6.43 21.08
CA LEU A 157 3.03 7.20 21.06
C LEU A 157 2.67 8.65 21.42
N ASP A 158 3.51 9.32 22.23
CA ASP A 158 3.25 10.68 22.70
C ASP A 158 2.92 11.59 21.51
N ASP A 159 1.93 12.46 21.65
CA ASP A 159 1.42 13.28 20.54
C ASP A 159 2.55 14.11 19.90
N ASP A 160 3.46 14.62 20.76
CA ASP A 160 4.68 15.32 20.37
C ASP A 160 5.63 14.45 19.52
N PHE A 161 5.68 13.13 19.77
CA PHE A 161 6.51 12.18 19.02
C PHE A 161 5.93 11.90 17.64
N VAL A 162 4.60 11.80 17.53
CA VAL A 162 3.93 11.52 16.25
C VAL A 162 3.92 12.77 15.38
N SER A 163 3.72 13.95 15.97
CA SER A 163 3.76 15.23 15.26
C SER A 163 5.13 15.51 14.67
N ASP A 164 6.22 15.31 15.43
CA ASP A 164 7.58 15.58 14.94
C ASP A 164 8.05 14.55 13.92
N GLY A 165 7.64 13.29 14.05
CA GLY A 165 8.12 12.19 13.19
C GLY A 165 7.35 11.98 11.88
N HIS A 166 6.04 12.28 11.84
CA HIS A 166 5.17 11.81 10.76
C HIS A 166 4.54 12.92 9.90
N PHE A 167 4.39 14.14 10.42
CA PHE A 167 3.72 15.21 9.68
C PHE A 167 4.69 16.34 9.30
N GLY A 168 5.22 16.28 8.07
CA GLY A 168 5.58 17.50 7.35
C GLY A 168 6.76 18.32 7.90
N GLY A 169 7.88 17.69 8.27
CA GLY A 169 9.18 18.38 8.34
C GLY A 169 9.76 18.67 9.72
N GLY A 170 9.37 17.92 10.75
CA GLY A 170 10.05 17.94 12.05
C GLY A 170 11.40 17.23 12.00
N ILE A 171 12.46 17.92 12.42
CA ILE A 171 13.86 17.49 12.63
C ILE A 171 14.65 17.04 11.38
N LEU A 172 14.03 16.47 10.34
CA LEU A 172 14.79 15.95 9.18
C LEU A 172 15.20 17.03 8.15
N SER A 173 14.63 18.24 8.21
CA SER A 173 14.97 19.34 7.30
C SER A 173 15.87 20.42 7.93
N LYS A 174 16.14 20.37 9.23
CA LYS A 174 16.99 21.36 9.90
C LYS A 174 18.19 20.69 10.54
N THR A 175 19.00 20.08 9.70
CA THR A 175 20.40 19.80 9.97
C THR A 175 21.18 21.11 10.06
N GLU A 176 20.94 21.94 11.07
CA GLU A 176 21.94 22.89 11.56
C GLU A 176 21.84 23.04 13.07
N ALA A 177 22.89 22.56 13.73
CA ALA A 177 23.34 22.93 15.07
C ALA A 177 22.44 22.54 16.25
N LYS A 178 22.56 21.28 16.68
CA LYS A 178 22.95 20.88 18.05
C LYS A 178 23.00 19.36 18.13
N ASP A 179 24.09 18.85 18.69
CA ASP A 179 24.35 17.45 19.02
C ASP A 179 24.78 16.53 17.87
N GLY A 180 26.09 16.28 17.84
CA GLY A 180 26.84 15.55 16.82
C GLY A 180 26.50 14.07 16.70
N ALA A 181 25.33 13.75 16.17
CA ALA A 181 25.02 12.43 15.62
C ALA A 181 25.61 12.31 14.19
N LYS A 182 26.51 11.34 13.99
CA LYS A 182 27.33 11.22 12.77
C LYS A 182 26.64 10.47 11.61
N SER A 183 25.41 9.98 11.78
CA SER A 183 24.62 9.33 10.72
C SER A 183 23.15 9.14 11.14
N HIS A 184 22.22 9.17 10.17
CA HIS A 184 20.78 8.88 10.38
C HIS A 184 20.54 7.52 11.06
N LYS A 185 21.41 6.54 10.78
CA LYS A 185 21.35 5.21 11.39
C LYS A 185 21.62 5.27 12.90
N ASP A 186 22.59 6.08 13.33
CA ASP A 186 22.98 6.19 14.73
C ASP A 186 21.88 6.91 15.55
N LEU A 187 21.21 7.91 14.94
CA LEU A 187 20.06 8.59 15.54
C LEU A 187 18.90 7.62 15.79
N ILE A 188 18.57 6.80 14.79
CA ILE A 188 17.51 5.79 14.92
C ILE A 188 17.87 4.76 15.99
N GLU A 189 19.12 4.31 16.03
CA GLU A 189 19.58 3.32 16.99
C GLU A 189 19.54 3.86 18.43
N GLN A 190 19.94 5.12 18.63
CA GLN A 190 19.83 5.80 19.93
C GLN A 190 18.38 5.96 20.37
N LEU A 191 17.48 6.34 19.46
CA LEU A 191 16.04 6.51 19.75
C LEU A 191 15.36 5.18 20.09
N ILE A 192 15.73 4.10 19.40
CA ILE A 192 15.25 2.74 19.73
C ILE A 192 15.76 2.31 21.10
N ALA A 193 17.01 2.59 21.44
CA ALA A 193 17.59 2.26 22.74
C ALA A 193 16.89 3.00 23.88
N GLU A 194 16.61 4.29 23.70
CA GLU A 194 15.89 5.12 24.67
C GLU A 194 14.45 4.65 24.87
N SER A 195 13.73 4.36 23.78
CA SER A 195 12.36 3.85 23.84
C SER A 195 12.27 2.50 24.56
N LYS A 196 13.26 1.61 24.34
CA LYS A 196 13.34 0.32 25.04
C LYS A 196 13.64 0.50 26.53
N LYS A 197 14.54 1.41 26.89
CA LYS A 197 14.88 1.73 28.28
C LYS A 197 13.66 2.26 29.03
N ARG A 198 12.96 3.25 28.45
CA ARG A 198 11.75 3.83 29.05
C ARG A 198 10.64 2.80 29.24
N LYS A 199 10.47 1.88 28.28
CA LYS A 199 9.49 0.78 28.42
C LYS A 199 9.86 -0.17 29.55
N ALA A 200 11.14 -0.50 29.70
CA ALA A 200 11.62 -1.35 30.79
C ALA A 200 11.47 -0.68 32.16
N GLU A 201 11.73 0.63 32.26
CA GLU A 201 11.53 1.42 33.49
C GLU A 201 10.06 1.44 33.91
N LYS A 202 9.15 1.74 32.97
CA LYS A 202 7.69 1.69 33.23
C LYS A 202 7.23 0.31 33.68
N GLN A 203 7.77 -0.76 33.08
CA GLN A 203 7.43 -2.12 33.48
C GLN A 203 7.91 -2.41 34.91
N LYS A 204 9.13 -1.98 35.25
CA LYS A 204 9.69 -2.13 36.60
C LYS A 204 8.89 -1.35 37.65
N GLU A 205 8.47 -0.13 37.34
CA GLU A 205 7.61 0.67 38.22
C GLU A 205 6.28 -0.03 38.48
N LYS A 206 5.65 -0.59 37.44
CA LYS A 206 4.41 -1.37 37.61
C LYS A 206 4.61 -2.64 38.42
N GLU A 207 5.71 -3.35 38.24
CA GLU A 207 6.02 -4.53 39.06
C GLU A 207 6.23 -4.13 40.52
N GLN A 208 6.89 -3.00 40.79
CA GLN A 208 7.07 -2.48 42.14
C GLN A 208 5.74 -2.04 42.78
N THR A 209 4.83 -1.42 42.02
CA THR A 209 3.51 -1.07 42.55
C THR A 209 2.69 -2.31 42.83
N LEU A 210 2.69 -3.31 41.93
CA LEU A 210 2.02 -4.58 42.15
C LEU A 210 2.55 -5.31 43.38
N ASP A 211 3.87 -5.43 43.53
CA ASP A 211 4.50 -6.05 44.71
C ASP A 211 4.12 -5.34 46.02
N LEU A 212 4.00 -4.01 46.01
CA LEU A 212 3.56 -3.23 47.17
C LEU A 212 2.08 -3.47 47.47
N THR A 213 1.22 -3.52 46.43
CA THR A 213 -0.20 -3.80 46.62
C THR A 213 -0.46 -5.20 47.15
N GLU A 214 0.27 -6.21 46.66
CA GLU A 214 0.16 -7.58 47.18
C GLU A 214 0.58 -7.65 48.65
N LYS A 215 1.66 -6.95 49.03
CA LYS A 215 2.08 -6.85 50.44
C LYS A 215 1.00 -6.21 51.31
N LEU A 216 0.43 -5.08 50.89
CA LEU A 216 -0.65 -4.42 51.63
C LEU A 216 -1.88 -5.32 51.77
N ASP A 217 -2.26 -6.05 50.72
CA ASP A 217 -3.37 -7.00 50.76
C ASP A 217 -3.10 -8.17 51.71
N THR A 218 -1.85 -8.68 51.75
CA THR A 218 -1.47 -9.73 52.71
C THR A 218 -1.50 -9.22 54.15
N GLU A 219 -0.92 -8.04 54.42
CA GLU A 219 -0.93 -7.41 55.75
C GLU A 219 -2.37 -7.08 56.18
N TRP A 220 -3.23 -6.65 55.26
CA TRP A 220 -4.64 -6.40 55.53
C TRP A 220 -5.41 -7.68 55.87
N LYS A 221 -5.19 -8.78 55.14
CA LYS A 221 -5.77 -10.10 55.45
C LYS A 221 -5.35 -10.60 56.84
N ASP A 222 -4.11 -10.34 57.24
CA ASP A 222 -3.60 -10.70 58.57
C ASP A 222 -4.20 -9.82 59.68
N LEU A 223 -4.47 -8.54 59.41
CA LEU A 223 -5.09 -7.60 60.35
C LEU A 223 -6.61 -7.73 60.45
N GLN A 224 -7.29 -8.13 59.36
CA GLN A 224 -8.74 -8.31 59.28
C GLN A 224 -9.33 -9.13 60.45
N PRO A 225 -8.79 -10.30 60.86
CA PRO A 225 -9.32 -11.06 61.99
C PRO A 225 -9.08 -10.41 63.36
N VAL A 226 -8.12 -9.50 63.49
CA VAL A 226 -7.82 -8.78 64.74
C VAL A 226 -8.70 -7.53 64.88
N VAL A 227 -8.98 -6.84 63.76
CA VAL A 227 -9.79 -5.61 63.73
C VAL A 227 -11.30 -5.92 63.75
N LEU A 228 -11.79 -6.87 62.94
CA LEU A 228 -13.24 -7.20 62.90
C LEU A 228 -13.74 -7.94 64.15
N LYS A 229 -12.87 -8.57 64.94
CA LYS A 229 -13.27 -9.21 66.21
C LYS A 229 -13.66 -8.20 67.31
N ARG A 230 -13.46 -6.89 67.11
CA ARG A 230 -13.73 -5.85 68.11
C ARG A 230 -15.12 -5.20 68.02
N GLN A 231 -16.00 -5.63 67.11
CA GLN A 231 -17.36 -5.05 66.97
C GLN A 231 -18.50 -6.07 67.06
N LYS A 232 -18.38 -7.06 67.94
CA LYS A 232 -19.56 -7.73 68.51
C LYS A 232 -19.59 -7.51 70.00
N THR A 233 -19.84 -6.27 70.40
CA THR A 233 -20.54 -6.03 71.66
C THR A 233 -22.02 -6.02 71.32
N ASP A 234 -22.68 -7.11 71.70
CA ASP A 234 -24.11 -7.30 71.69
C ASP A 234 -24.83 -6.04 72.21
N ASN A 235 -25.87 -5.53 71.52
CA ASN A 235 -27.08 -4.91 72.11
C ASN A 235 -27.92 -4.06 71.12
N GLU A 236 -29.25 -4.29 71.19
CA GLU A 236 -30.38 -3.36 70.92
C GLU A 236 -30.95 -3.14 69.51
N GLU A 237 -31.39 -4.21 68.81
CA GLU A 237 -32.31 -4.07 67.64
C GLU A 237 -33.77 -4.44 67.95
N SER A 238 -34.26 -4.24 69.20
CA SER A 238 -35.65 -4.60 69.57
C SER A 238 -36.61 -3.41 69.80
N LEU A 239 -36.14 -2.17 69.63
CA LEU A 239 -36.90 -0.95 69.93
C LEU A 239 -37.45 -0.23 68.68
N ILE A 240 -36.82 -0.38 67.52
CA ILE A 240 -37.18 0.34 66.29
C ILE A 240 -38.44 -0.24 65.63
N ASP A 241 -38.59 -1.58 65.63
CA ASP A 241 -39.75 -2.25 65.03
C ASP A 241 -41.07 -2.03 65.79
N LYS A 242 -41.02 -1.68 67.08
CA LYS A 242 -42.24 -1.43 67.87
C LYS A 242 -42.90 -0.09 67.56
N PHE A 243 -42.19 0.87 66.97
CA PHE A 243 -42.74 2.21 66.70
C PHE A 243 -43.57 2.27 65.40
N HIS A 244 -43.26 1.42 64.42
CA HIS A 244 -43.99 1.41 63.13
C HIS A 244 -45.36 0.73 63.17
N GLN A 245 -45.68 -0.02 64.24
CA GLN A 245 -46.98 -0.68 64.39
C GLN A 245 -48.05 0.21 65.05
N MET A 246 -47.70 1.43 65.50
CA MET A 246 -48.58 2.31 66.31
C MET A 246 -48.85 3.69 65.67
N LEU A 247 -48.88 3.77 64.33
CA LEU A 247 -49.42 4.90 63.56
C LEU A 247 -50.38 4.37 62.49
#